data_AF-A0A4D9EQX3-F1
#
_entry.id   AF-A0A4D9EQX3-F1
#
_cell.length_a   1.000
_cell.length_b   1.000
_cell.length_c   1.000
_cell.angle_alpha   90.00
_cell.angle_beta   90.00
_cell.angle_gamma   90.00
#
_symmetry.space_group_name_H-M   'P 1'
#
loop_
_entity.id
_entity.type
_entity.pdbx_description
1 polymer ?
#
loop_
_entity_poly.entity_id
_entity_poly.type
_entity_poly.pdbx_seq_one_letter_code
_entity_poly.pdbx_strand_id
1 'polypeptide(L)'
;MEPTESFHQRRLVSNLVVESFKSSSDADVKHTLFWRFRRRDTEFCAYIRRLLQNPLLNSMMISIISLNAVFLALETDYAIKFNSYAYLESLITALGQTVKTVIYVLILLFLLMFIFAILGYGLYGDPETGDSKNWGNLASALFTLFCLVTVISAVLSVLCLSVIETIVDGWTDFQNELDQHGFSASRAFTIVFILLGFFLFFNMSIGVVIMNIQDSTQNYERELKAEKQAALRAKKQAILQRQQEEVNMLMHQQVTRTLL
;
A
#
# COMPACT_ATOMS: atom_id res chain seq x y z
N MET A 1 -91.35 10.95 -15.37
CA MET A 1 -91.34 11.26 -13.93
C MET A 1 -89.96 10.92 -13.40
N GLU A 2 -89.05 11.90 -13.43
CA GLU A 2 -87.77 11.83 -12.72
C GLU A 2 -88.01 12.03 -11.21
N PRO A 3 -87.45 11.20 -10.33
CA PRO A 3 -87.46 11.47 -8.91
C PRO A 3 -86.23 12.29 -8.48
N THR A 4 -86.55 13.33 -7.72
CA THR A 4 -85.73 14.27 -6.96
C THR A 4 -84.69 13.60 -6.03
N GLU A 5 -83.51 13.26 -6.54
CA GLU A 5 -82.38 12.80 -5.71
C GLU A 5 -81.04 13.51 -6.00
N SER A 6 -81.07 14.74 -6.53
CA SER A 6 -79.83 15.42 -6.98
C SER A 6 -79.52 16.78 -6.34
N PHE A 7 -80.32 17.25 -5.37
CA PHE A 7 -80.14 18.61 -4.79
C PHE A 7 -79.43 18.63 -3.43
N HIS A 8 -79.73 17.70 -2.51
CA HIS A 8 -79.05 17.65 -1.20
C HIS A 8 -77.61 17.18 -1.30
N GLN A 9 -77.33 16.21 -2.17
CA GLN A 9 -75.99 15.68 -2.39
C GLN A 9 -75.06 16.74 -3.00
N ARG A 10 -75.58 17.57 -3.93
CA ARG A 10 -74.79 18.68 -4.50
C ARG A 10 -74.44 19.76 -3.48
N ARG A 11 -75.33 20.03 -2.51
CA ARG A 11 -75.08 21.05 -1.47
C ARG A 11 -74.03 20.61 -0.44
N LEU A 12 -73.96 19.31 -0.14
CA LEU A 12 -72.92 18.74 0.70
C LEU A 12 -71.55 18.71 -0.01
N VAL A 13 -71.55 18.35 -1.29
CA VAL A 13 -70.32 18.38 -2.11
C VAL A 13 -69.82 19.82 -2.28
N SER A 14 -70.70 20.82 -2.48
CA SER A 14 -70.26 22.21 -2.56
C SER A 14 -69.67 22.73 -1.25
N ASN A 15 -70.22 22.33 -0.09
CA ASN A 15 -69.67 22.72 1.20
C ASN A 15 -68.33 22.02 1.51
N LEU A 16 -68.19 20.74 1.17
CA LEU A 16 -66.91 20.00 1.28
C LEU A 16 -65.83 20.56 0.36
N VAL A 17 -66.19 20.99 -0.86
CA VAL A 17 -65.26 21.63 -1.79
C VAL A 17 -64.84 23.02 -1.28
N VAL A 18 -65.76 23.80 -0.68
CA VAL A 18 -65.42 25.12 -0.10
C VAL A 18 -64.50 24.99 1.14
N GLU A 19 -64.66 23.97 1.98
CA GLU A 19 -63.70 23.70 3.07
C GLU A 19 -62.34 23.21 2.55
N SER A 20 -62.32 22.39 1.50
CA SER A 20 -61.08 21.93 0.85
C SER A 20 -60.28 23.06 0.21
N PHE A 21 -60.92 24.14 -0.25
CA PHE A 21 -60.24 25.31 -0.81
C PHE A 21 -59.65 26.25 0.25
N LYS A 22 -59.94 26.05 1.54
CA LYS A 22 -59.27 26.76 2.65
C LYS A 22 -57.91 26.15 3.02
N SER A 23 -57.46 25.11 2.31
CA SER A 23 -56.11 24.55 2.40
C SER A 23 -55.08 25.32 1.54
N SER A 24 -55.25 26.63 1.37
CA SER A 24 -54.24 27.53 0.80
C SER A 24 -53.37 28.19 1.90
N SER A 25 -53.17 27.49 3.02
CA SER A 25 -52.32 27.94 4.13
C SER A 25 -51.03 27.14 4.27
N ASP A 26 -50.93 25.93 3.72
CA ASP A 26 -49.80 25.04 4.03
C ASP A 26 -48.57 25.27 3.11
N ALA A 27 -48.79 25.74 1.87
CA ALA A 27 -47.72 26.16 0.98
C ALA A 27 -47.10 27.50 1.42
N ASP A 28 -47.92 28.43 1.92
CA ASP A 28 -47.45 29.73 2.41
C ASP A 28 -46.71 29.58 3.76
N VAL A 29 -47.16 28.66 4.62
CA VAL A 29 -46.48 28.30 5.87
C VAL A 29 -45.12 27.64 5.60
N LYS A 30 -44.99 26.76 4.61
CA LYS A 30 -43.69 26.16 4.26
C LYS A 30 -42.72 27.18 3.64
N HIS A 31 -43.20 28.07 2.78
CA HIS A 31 -42.37 29.12 2.20
C HIS A 31 -41.93 30.13 3.27
N THR A 32 -42.82 30.53 4.20
CA THR A 32 -42.45 31.37 5.36
C THR A 32 -41.56 30.66 6.38
N LEU A 33 -41.71 29.35 6.62
CA LEU A 33 -40.79 28.57 7.47
C LEU A 33 -39.39 28.45 6.86
N PHE A 34 -39.29 28.23 5.54
CA PHE A 34 -38.02 28.13 4.85
C PHE A 34 -37.25 29.47 4.89
N TRP A 35 -37.96 30.59 4.72
CA TRP A 35 -37.39 31.93 4.88
C TRP A 35 -37.04 32.28 6.33
N ARG A 36 -37.73 31.69 7.32
CA ARG A 36 -37.42 31.88 8.74
C ARG A 36 -36.14 31.16 9.18
N PHE A 37 -35.72 30.13 8.44
CA PHE A 37 -34.44 29.45 8.64
C PHE A 37 -33.26 30.06 7.86
N ARG A 38 -33.51 31.07 7.01
CA ARG A 38 -32.47 31.87 6.37
C ARG A 38 -31.87 32.82 7.41
N ARG A 39 -30.81 32.35 8.09
CA ARG A 39 -30.07 33.13 9.10
C ARG A 39 -29.68 34.49 8.52
N ARG A 40 -30.10 35.54 9.22
CA ARG A 40 -30.05 36.95 8.81
C ARG A 40 -28.81 37.68 9.36
N ASP A 41 -27.77 36.93 9.70
CA ASP A 41 -26.56 37.46 10.33
C ASP A 41 -25.63 38.02 9.25
N THR A 42 -25.79 39.31 8.93
CA THR A 42 -24.95 40.06 7.98
C THR A 42 -23.48 40.06 8.38
N GLU A 43 -23.19 40.08 9.69
CA GLU A 43 -21.83 40.02 10.24
C GLU A 43 -21.16 38.67 9.99
N PHE A 44 -21.88 37.56 10.20
CA PHE A 44 -21.36 36.22 9.90
C PHE A 44 -21.16 36.04 8.39
N CYS A 45 -22.10 36.52 7.57
CA CYS A 45 -21.94 36.53 6.12
C CYS A 45 -20.72 37.36 5.67
N ALA A 46 -20.47 38.51 6.30
CA ALA A 46 -19.29 39.35 6.02
C ALA A 46 -17.98 38.67 6.47
N TYR A 47 -18.00 37.98 7.61
CA TYR A 47 -16.86 37.19 8.10
C TYR A 47 -16.54 36.01 7.17
N ILE A 48 -17.53 35.21 6.79
CA ILE A 48 -17.36 34.13 5.81
C ILE A 48 -16.90 34.67 4.46
N ARG A 49 -17.41 35.83 4.03
CA ARG A 49 -16.94 36.49 2.80
C ARG A 49 -15.47 36.88 2.90
N ARG A 50 -15.01 37.47 4.02
CA ARG A 50 -13.58 37.78 4.25
C ARG A 50 -12.71 36.53 4.32
N LEU A 51 -13.23 35.45 4.93
CA LEU A 51 -12.55 34.17 5.01
C LEU A 51 -12.38 33.55 3.61
N LEU A 52 -13.44 33.53 2.79
CA LEU A 52 -13.37 33.05 1.41
C LEU A 52 -12.57 33.98 0.48
N GLN A 53 -12.51 35.29 0.74
CA GLN A 53 -11.72 36.22 -0.08
C GLN A 53 -10.21 36.09 0.10
N ASN A 54 -9.76 35.28 1.06
CA ASN A 54 -8.34 34.98 1.20
C ASN A 54 -7.85 34.24 -0.06
N PRO A 55 -6.79 34.73 -0.72
CA PRO A 55 -6.30 34.15 -1.98
C PRO A 55 -5.88 32.69 -1.83
N LEU A 56 -5.38 32.30 -0.64
CA LEU A 56 -5.06 30.90 -0.32
C LEU A 56 -6.30 30.01 -0.29
N LEU A 57 -7.41 30.46 0.31
CA LEU A 57 -8.62 29.64 0.43
C LEU A 57 -9.36 29.53 -0.91
N ASN A 58 -9.37 30.59 -1.72
CA ASN A 58 -9.89 30.51 -3.09
C ASN A 58 -9.05 29.56 -3.96
N SER A 59 -7.72 29.61 -3.85
CA SER A 59 -6.84 28.68 -4.56
C SER A 59 -7.06 27.23 -4.10
N MET A 60 -7.17 26.99 -2.79
CA MET A 60 -7.48 25.66 -2.25
C MET A 60 -8.84 25.15 -2.74
N MET A 61 -9.88 25.98 -2.70
CA MET A 61 -11.23 25.60 -3.15
C MET A 61 -11.25 25.28 -4.65
N ILE A 62 -10.60 26.10 -5.49
CA ILE A 62 -10.48 25.85 -6.93
C ILE A 62 -9.68 24.57 -7.19
N SER A 63 -8.60 24.34 -6.45
CA SER A 63 -7.79 23.11 -6.55
C SER A 63 -8.61 21.87 -6.18
N ILE A 64 -9.39 21.92 -5.11
CA ILE A 64 -10.24 20.81 -4.66
C ILE A 64 -11.31 20.50 -5.71
N ILE A 65 -11.99 21.52 -6.24
CA ILE A 65 -13.01 21.35 -7.29
C ILE A 65 -12.38 20.79 -8.57
N SER A 66 -11.21 21.30 -8.96
CA SER A 66 -10.49 20.84 -10.15
C SER A 66 -10.01 19.39 -10.00
N LEU A 67 -9.44 19.05 -8.83
CA LEU A 67 -9.05 17.68 -8.50
C LEU A 67 -10.25 16.73 -8.53
N ASN A 68 -11.39 17.15 -7.99
CA ASN A 68 -12.62 16.36 -8.00
C ASN A 68 -13.14 16.13 -9.43
N ALA A 69 -13.06 17.16 -10.30
CA ALA A 69 -13.43 17.04 -11.71
C ALA A 69 -12.51 16.06 -12.47
N VAL A 70 -11.19 16.13 -12.21
CA VAL A 70 -10.22 15.18 -12.78
C VAL A 70 -10.47 13.76 -12.27
N PHE A 71 -10.75 13.59 -10.98
CA PHE A 71 -11.07 12.29 -10.41
C PHE A 71 -12.36 11.70 -11.01
N LEU A 72 -13.40 12.51 -11.16
CA LEU A 72 -14.65 12.10 -11.81
C LEU A 72 -14.44 11.72 -13.28
N ALA A 73 -13.61 12.47 -14.01
CA ALA A 73 -13.25 12.17 -15.39
C ALA A 73 -12.46 10.85 -15.50
N LEU A 74 -11.52 10.60 -14.58
CA LEU A 74 -10.77 9.35 -14.48
C LEU A 74 -11.68 8.16 -14.07
N GLU A 75 -12.69 8.40 -13.24
CA GLU A 75 -13.64 7.38 -12.80
C GLU A 75 -14.65 6.99 -13.88
N THR A 76 -14.93 7.89 -14.82
CA THR A 76 -15.80 7.62 -15.98
C THR A 76 -15.14 6.63 -16.96
N ASP A 77 -13.81 6.58 -16.99
CA ASP A 77 -13.05 5.60 -17.75
C ASP A 77 -12.77 4.34 -16.90
N TYR A 78 -13.73 3.42 -16.90
CA TYR A 78 -13.61 2.14 -16.22
C TYR A 78 -12.42 1.31 -16.72
N ALA A 79 -11.96 1.50 -17.95
CA ALA A 79 -10.80 0.78 -18.50
C ALA A 79 -9.49 1.30 -17.88
N ILE A 80 -9.32 2.62 -17.74
CA ILE A 80 -8.16 3.21 -17.04
C ILE A 80 -8.17 2.85 -15.56
N LYS A 81 -9.35 2.92 -14.91
CA LYS A 81 -9.51 2.53 -13.51
C LYS A 81 -9.11 1.07 -13.28
N PHE A 82 -9.65 0.14 -14.08
CA PHE A 82 -9.33 -1.28 -14.00
C PHE A 82 -7.84 -1.58 -14.25
N ASN A 83 -7.26 -0.96 -15.29
CA ASN A 83 -5.85 -1.15 -15.63
C ASN A 83 -4.93 -0.60 -14.53
N SER A 84 -5.24 0.58 -13.97
CA SER A 84 -4.51 1.18 -12.86
C SER A 84 -4.55 0.29 -11.61
N TYR A 85 -5.72 -0.27 -11.26
CA TYR A 85 -5.82 -1.22 -10.14
C TYR A 85 -5.01 -2.49 -10.39
N ALA A 86 -5.06 -3.06 -11.59
CA ALA A 86 -4.28 -4.25 -11.94
C ALA A 86 -2.75 -4.00 -11.87
N TYR A 87 -2.29 -2.82 -12.31
CA TYR A 87 -0.89 -2.42 -12.16
C TYR A 87 -0.48 -2.22 -10.70
N LEU A 88 -1.32 -1.54 -9.90
CA LEU A 88 -1.06 -1.34 -8.48
C LEU A 88 -1.04 -2.67 -7.71
N GLU A 89 -1.96 -3.58 -8.03
CA GLU A 89 -1.99 -4.92 -7.45
C GLU A 89 -0.72 -5.72 -7.78
N SER A 90 -0.29 -5.66 -9.04
CA SER A 90 0.96 -6.32 -9.48
C SER A 90 2.18 -5.72 -8.77
N LEU A 91 2.24 -4.40 -8.62
CA LEU A 91 3.30 -3.69 -7.92
C LEU A 91 3.33 -4.05 -6.43
N ILE A 92 2.18 -4.01 -5.76
CA ILE A 92 2.04 -4.37 -4.34
C ILE A 92 2.40 -5.83 -4.12
N THR A 93 2.03 -6.72 -5.04
CA THR A 93 2.38 -8.15 -4.95
C THR A 93 3.89 -8.35 -5.09
N ALA A 94 4.52 -7.69 -6.06
CA ALA A 94 5.98 -7.73 -6.22
C ALA A 94 6.71 -7.17 -5.00
N LEU A 95 6.26 -6.02 -4.46
CA LEU A 95 6.79 -5.46 -3.22
C LEU A 95 6.53 -6.36 -2.00
N GLY A 96 5.37 -7.00 -1.93
CA GLY A 96 5.03 -7.92 -0.85
C GLY A 96 5.93 -9.14 -0.83
N GLN A 97 6.35 -9.63 -1.98
CA GLN A 97 7.33 -10.71 -2.10
C GLN A 97 8.71 -10.29 -1.58
N THR A 98 9.17 -9.07 -1.88
CA THR A 98 10.46 -8.59 -1.37
C THR A 98 10.42 -8.35 0.14
N VAL A 99 9.32 -7.77 0.66
CA VAL A 99 9.14 -7.55 2.11
C VAL A 99 9.16 -8.87 2.88
N LYS A 100 8.55 -9.94 2.36
CA LYS A 100 8.57 -11.26 3.02
C LYS A 100 9.98 -11.83 3.16
N THR A 101 10.87 -11.58 2.22
CA THR A 101 12.27 -12.00 2.32
C THR A 101 13.05 -11.12 3.30
N VAL A 102 12.73 -9.83 3.36
CA VAL A 102 13.45 -8.83 4.16
C VAL A 102 13.02 -8.83 5.64
N ILE A 103 11.79 -9.26 5.96
CA ILE A 103 11.21 -9.14 7.31
C ILE A 103 12.02 -9.87 8.40
N TYR A 104 12.55 -11.07 8.10
CA TYR A 104 13.34 -11.82 9.07
C TYR A 104 14.62 -11.08 9.46
N VAL A 105 15.20 -10.34 8.51
CA VAL A 105 16.42 -9.58 8.76
C VAL A 105 16.10 -8.30 9.53
N LEU A 106 14.99 -7.64 9.22
CA LEU A 106 14.53 -6.50 10.01
C LEU A 106 14.27 -6.89 11.47
N ILE A 107 13.70 -8.07 11.72
CA ILE A 107 13.50 -8.59 13.07
C ILE A 107 14.85 -8.86 13.76
N LEU A 108 15.80 -9.49 13.05
CA LEU A 108 17.13 -9.78 13.60
C LEU A 108 17.92 -8.50 13.90
N LEU A 109 17.82 -7.50 13.04
CA LEU A 109 18.41 -6.18 13.20
C LEU A 109 17.77 -5.41 14.35
N PHE A 110 16.45 -5.48 14.47
CA PHE A 110 15.72 -4.90 15.60
C PHE A 110 16.14 -5.54 16.93
N LEU A 111 16.34 -6.86 16.96
CA LEU A 111 16.85 -7.56 18.15
C LEU A 111 18.27 -7.10 18.51
N LEU A 112 19.17 -6.98 17.53
CA LEU A 112 20.52 -6.45 17.75
C LEU A 112 20.47 -5.04 18.33
N MET A 113 19.67 -4.17 17.72
CA MET A 113 19.47 -2.79 18.16
C MET A 113 18.90 -2.75 19.59
N PHE A 114 17.95 -3.63 19.92
CA PHE A 114 17.37 -3.70 21.26
C PHE A 114 18.40 -4.08 22.33
N ILE A 115 19.26 -5.07 22.05
CA ILE A 115 20.33 -5.47 22.97
C ILE A 115 21.31 -4.31 23.19
N PHE A 116 21.73 -3.64 22.12
CA PHE A 116 22.66 -2.51 22.21
C PHE A 116 22.01 -1.26 22.85
N ALA A 117 20.70 -1.06 22.70
CA ALA A 117 19.99 0.04 23.34
C ALA A 117 19.97 -0.12 24.86
N ILE A 118 19.74 -1.34 25.37
CA ILE A 118 19.82 -1.64 26.80
C ILE A 118 21.25 -1.47 27.30
N LEU A 119 22.23 -1.97 26.56
CA LEU A 119 23.65 -1.84 26.93
C LEU A 119 24.10 -0.38 26.97
N GLY A 120 23.78 0.42 25.95
CA GLY A 120 24.18 1.82 25.92
C GLY A 120 23.39 2.70 26.89
N TYR A 121 22.11 2.40 27.17
CA TYR A 121 21.40 3.01 28.30
C TYR A 121 22.12 2.72 29.63
N GLY A 122 22.55 1.47 29.85
CA GLY A 122 23.26 1.09 31.06
C GLY A 122 24.69 1.64 31.18
N LEU A 123 25.38 1.87 30.05
CA LEU A 123 26.77 2.34 30.03
C LEU A 123 26.91 3.86 29.92
N TYR A 124 26.02 4.52 29.17
CA TYR A 124 26.12 5.93 28.81
C TYR A 124 24.89 6.76 29.21
N GLY A 125 23.85 6.15 29.78
CA GLY A 125 22.59 6.82 30.15
C GLY A 125 22.58 7.49 31.52
N ASP A 126 23.74 7.60 32.20
CA ASP A 126 23.82 8.29 33.49
C ASP A 126 23.47 9.79 33.35
N PRO A 127 22.51 10.33 34.12
CA PRO A 127 22.07 11.72 33.98
C PRO A 127 23.15 12.78 34.28
N GLU A 128 24.15 12.46 35.10
CA GLU A 128 25.16 13.44 35.54
C GLU A 128 26.49 13.33 34.80
N THR A 129 26.94 12.12 34.44
CA THR A 129 28.23 11.90 33.76
C THR A 129 28.11 11.37 32.33
N GLY A 130 26.92 10.89 31.94
CA GLY A 130 26.65 10.28 30.64
C GLY A 130 26.06 11.24 29.61
N ASP A 131 25.68 10.66 28.47
CA ASP A 131 24.99 11.35 27.39
C ASP A 131 23.48 11.11 27.52
N SER A 132 22.86 11.93 28.38
CA SER A 132 21.42 11.86 28.64
C SER A 132 20.57 12.21 27.40
N LYS A 133 21.13 12.85 26.37
CA LYS A 133 20.38 13.24 25.16
C LYS A 133 20.15 12.03 24.25
N ASN A 134 21.20 11.25 24.00
CA ASN A 134 21.12 10.08 23.14
C ASN A 134 20.79 8.79 23.92
N TRP A 135 21.24 8.66 25.17
CA TRP A 135 21.14 7.43 25.96
C TRP A 135 20.29 7.55 27.23
N GLY A 136 19.68 8.71 27.52
CA GLY A 136 18.92 8.91 28.76
C GLY A 136 17.58 8.17 28.84
N ASN A 137 17.07 7.65 27.72
CA ASN A 137 15.90 6.77 27.71
C ASN A 137 16.02 5.74 26.58
N LEU A 138 15.28 4.63 26.70
CA LEU A 138 15.36 3.52 25.73
C LEU A 138 14.92 3.94 24.32
N ALA A 139 13.96 4.86 24.18
CA ALA A 139 13.50 5.32 22.88
C ALA A 139 14.55 6.18 22.15
N SER A 140 15.23 7.08 22.87
CA SER A 140 16.38 7.84 22.37
C SER A 140 17.52 6.92 21.96
N ALA A 141 17.84 5.92 22.80
CA ALA A 141 18.90 4.96 22.49
C ALA A 141 18.60 4.14 21.22
N LEU A 142 17.35 3.67 21.08
CA LEU A 142 16.90 2.98 19.86
C LEU A 142 16.93 3.91 18.65
N PHE A 143 16.57 5.20 18.80
CA PHE A 143 16.61 6.17 17.71
C PHE A 143 18.05 6.45 17.25
N THR A 144 18.98 6.66 18.18
CA THR A 144 20.40 6.85 17.89
C THR A 144 20.98 5.64 17.16
N LEU A 145 20.69 4.42 17.63
CA LEU A 145 21.13 3.19 16.97
C LEU A 145 20.46 2.98 15.61
N PHE A 146 19.19 3.36 15.46
CA PHE A 146 18.48 3.32 14.18
C PHE A 146 19.13 4.25 13.16
N CYS A 147 19.50 5.47 13.56
CA CYS A 147 20.24 6.41 12.71
C CYS A 147 21.59 5.82 12.28
N LEU A 148 22.36 5.24 13.21
CA LEU A 148 23.64 4.59 12.91
C LEU A 148 23.47 3.44 11.91
N VAL A 149 22.48 2.57 12.13
CA VAL A 149 22.17 1.44 11.23
C VAL A 149 21.69 1.90 9.87
N THR A 150 20.87 2.94 9.80
CA THR A 150 20.34 3.48 8.54
C THR A 150 21.46 4.09 7.69
N VAL A 151 22.43 4.77 8.31
CA VAL A 151 23.64 5.24 7.62
C VAL A 151 24.43 4.04 7.07
N ILE A 152 24.64 2.99 7.85
CA ILE A 152 25.32 1.76 7.40
C ILE A 152 24.57 1.09 6.23
N SER A 153 23.23 1.03 6.30
CA SER A 153 22.38 0.38 5.29
C SER A 153 22.23 1.21 4.00
N ALA A 154 22.11 2.53 4.09
CA ALA A 154 22.00 3.41 2.93
C ALA A 154 23.32 3.43 2.14
N VAL A 155 24.45 3.37 2.83
CA VAL A 155 25.79 3.33 2.23
C VAL A 155 26.03 2.04 1.46
N LEU A 156 25.46 0.91 1.85
CA LEU A 156 25.61 -0.33 1.07
C LEU A 156 24.83 -0.34 -0.26
N SER A 157 23.80 0.50 -0.39
CA SER A 157 23.03 0.62 -1.63
C SER A 157 23.72 1.47 -2.71
N VAL A 158 24.76 2.22 -2.34
CA VAL A 158 25.48 3.13 -3.25
C VAL A 158 26.93 2.65 -3.42
N LEU A 159 27.12 1.72 -4.35
CA LEU A 159 28.36 1.37 -5.05
C LEU A 159 29.65 1.21 -4.19
N CYS A 160 30.16 -0.02 -4.22
CA CYS A 160 31.45 -0.44 -3.65
C CYS A 160 32.63 0.32 -4.29
N LEU A 161 33.01 1.45 -3.68
CA LEU A 161 34.37 2.00 -3.56
C LEU A 161 34.36 3.15 -2.52
N SER A 162 33.23 3.84 -2.39
CA SER A 162 33.01 4.98 -1.47
C SER A 162 32.63 4.58 -0.03
N VAL A 163 32.40 3.29 0.21
CA VAL A 163 31.84 2.74 1.45
C VAL A 163 32.73 3.03 2.65
N ILE A 164 34.06 3.01 2.50
CA ILE A 164 34.99 3.22 3.63
C ILE A 164 35.01 4.70 4.02
N GLU A 165 35.01 5.63 3.07
CA GLU A 165 35.06 7.08 3.34
C GLU A 165 33.77 7.59 4.01
N THR A 166 32.59 7.13 3.54
CA THR A 166 31.31 7.55 4.13
C THR A 166 31.02 6.93 5.49
N ILE A 167 31.49 5.69 5.73
CA ILE A 167 31.44 5.10 7.06
C ILE A 167 32.22 6.03 7.99
N VAL A 168 33.48 6.34 7.67
CA VAL A 168 34.36 7.20 8.47
C VAL A 168 33.67 8.51 8.84
N ASP A 169 33.07 9.24 7.91
CA ASP A 169 32.49 10.55 8.23
C ASP A 169 31.24 10.47 9.14
N GLY A 170 30.35 9.50 8.90
CA GLY A 170 29.09 9.40 9.64
C GLY A 170 29.22 8.92 11.11
N TRP A 171 30.18 8.04 11.40
CA TRP A 171 30.41 7.58 12.79
C TRP A 171 31.41 8.45 13.55
N THR A 172 32.31 9.16 12.87
CA THR A 172 33.33 9.99 13.51
C THR A 172 32.70 11.15 14.31
N ASP A 173 31.63 11.77 13.80
CA ASP A 173 30.93 12.82 14.55
C ASP A 173 30.24 12.31 15.82
N PHE A 174 29.59 11.14 15.74
CA PHE A 174 28.99 10.49 16.90
C PHE A 174 30.07 10.08 17.92
N GLN A 175 31.18 9.52 17.44
CA GLN A 175 32.28 9.12 18.32
C GLN A 175 32.98 10.33 18.95
N ASN A 176 33.09 11.45 18.24
CA ASN A 176 33.65 12.68 18.78
C ASN A 176 32.82 13.23 19.95
N GLU A 177 31.49 13.08 19.92
CA GLU A 177 30.60 13.46 21.03
C GLU A 177 30.82 12.53 22.25
N LEU A 178 30.98 11.22 22.03
CA LEU A 178 31.26 10.24 23.09
C LEU A 178 32.70 10.33 23.66
N ASP A 179 33.68 10.64 22.83
CA ASP A 179 35.09 10.79 23.22
C ASP A 179 35.31 12.05 24.06
N GLN A 180 34.55 13.13 23.82
CA GLN A 180 34.58 14.35 24.64
C GLN A 180 34.16 14.11 26.10
N HIS A 181 33.36 13.07 26.36
CA HIS A 181 32.95 12.66 27.70
C HIS A 181 33.94 11.67 28.38
N GLY A 182 35.07 11.33 27.73
CA GLY A 182 36.17 10.58 28.37
C GLY A 182 36.01 9.06 28.42
N PHE A 183 35.01 8.48 27.77
CA PHE A 183 34.77 7.04 27.77
C PHE A 183 35.63 6.31 26.73
N SER A 184 36.81 5.81 27.11
CA SER A 184 37.66 5.00 26.21
C SER A 184 37.01 3.70 25.72
N ALA A 185 36.02 3.17 26.45
CA ALA A 185 35.25 1.98 26.07
C ALA A 185 34.17 2.26 25.01
N SER A 186 33.82 3.52 24.76
CA SER A 186 32.79 3.90 23.78
C SER A 186 33.17 3.53 22.35
N ARG A 187 34.45 3.70 22.00
CA ARG A 187 34.99 3.29 20.70
C ARG A 187 34.79 1.81 20.42
N ALA A 188 35.10 0.97 21.42
CA ALA A 188 34.94 -0.48 21.29
C ALA A 188 33.45 -0.87 21.13
N PHE A 189 32.56 -0.22 21.89
CA PHE A 189 31.12 -0.43 21.78
C PHE A 189 30.59 -0.10 20.37
N THR A 190 30.94 1.08 19.84
CA THR A 190 30.54 1.52 18.49
C THR A 190 31.13 0.63 17.40
N ILE A 191 32.41 0.28 17.49
CA ILE A 191 33.07 -0.61 16.50
C ILE A 191 32.41 -1.99 16.47
N VAL A 192 32.15 -2.60 17.64
CA VAL A 192 31.50 -3.91 17.72
C VAL A 192 30.08 -3.84 17.16
N PHE A 193 29.33 -2.77 17.46
CA PHE A 193 28.00 -2.57 16.89
C PHE A 193 28.03 -2.47 15.35
N ILE A 194 28.93 -1.67 14.80
CA ILE A 194 29.09 -1.50 13.35
C ILE A 194 29.47 -2.83 12.70
N LEU A 195 30.44 -3.57 13.27
CA LEU A 195 30.86 -4.86 12.74
C LEU A 195 29.73 -5.89 12.76
N LEU A 196 28.95 -5.96 13.84
CA LEU A 196 27.80 -6.86 13.93
C LEU A 196 26.69 -6.44 12.96
N GLY A 197 26.37 -5.16 12.86
CA GLY A 197 25.38 -4.65 11.91
C GLY A 197 25.77 -4.94 10.47
N PHE A 198 27.05 -4.74 10.12
CA PHE A 198 27.61 -5.10 8.82
C PHE A 198 27.54 -6.61 8.58
N PHE A 199 27.98 -7.43 9.54
CA PHE A 199 27.91 -8.89 9.43
C PHE A 199 26.48 -9.38 9.17
N LEU A 200 25.49 -8.85 9.91
CA LEU A 200 24.08 -9.19 9.69
C LEU A 200 23.60 -8.78 8.29
N PHE A 201 23.96 -7.58 7.84
CA PHE A 201 23.58 -7.09 6.52
C PHE A 201 24.22 -7.91 5.39
N PHE A 202 25.50 -8.27 5.50
CA PHE A 202 26.18 -9.11 4.52
C PHE A 202 25.57 -10.50 4.45
N ASN A 203 25.30 -11.10 5.60
CA ASN A 203 24.66 -12.41 5.66
C ASN A 203 23.24 -12.40 5.08
N MET A 204 22.49 -11.31 5.28
CA MET A 204 21.22 -11.10 4.59
C MET A 204 21.40 -11.03 3.07
N SER A 205 22.34 -10.21 2.61
CA SER A 205 22.55 -9.96 1.18
C SER A 205 22.89 -11.26 0.47
N ILE A 206 23.75 -12.07 1.08
CA ILE A 206 24.07 -13.42 0.62
C ILE A 206 22.82 -14.31 0.64
N GLY A 207 22.01 -14.26 1.70
CA GLY A 207 20.77 -15.02 1.80
C GLY A 207 19.75 -14.70 0.70
N VAL A 208 19.55 -13.41 0.39
CA VAL A 208 18.68 -12.94 -0.70
C VAL A 208 19.22 -13.39 -2.06
N VAL A 209 20.53 -13.25 -2.29
CA VAL A 209 21.18 -13.69 -3.54
C VAL A 209 21.03 -15.20 -3.72
N ILE A 210 21.27 -16.00 -2.67
CA ILE A 210 21.10 -17.46 -2.72
C ILE A 210 19.64 -17.80 -3.00
N MET A 211 18.67 -17.15 -2.34
CA MET A 211 17.26 -17.41 -2.56
C MET A 211 16.86 -17.11 -4.02
N ASN A 212 17.32 -16.01 -4.60
CA ASN A 212 17.08 -15.67 -6.00
C ASN A 212 17.72 -16.66 -6.97
N ILE A 213 18.96 -17.10 -6.68
CA ILE A 213 19.65 -18.12 -7.49
C ILE A 213 18.91 -19.46 -7.40
N GLN A 214 18.47 -19.86 -6.21
CA GLN A 214 17.72 -21.09 -5.99
C GLN A 214 16.37 -21.05 -6.70
N ASP A 215 15.62 -19.95 -6.62
CA ASP A 215 14.33 -19.82 -7.28
C ASP A 215 14.49 -19.88 -8.81
N SER A 216 15.48 -19.16 -9.36
CA SER A 216 15.83 -19.22 -10.78
C SER A 216 16.22 -20.63 -11.24
N THR A 217 17.03 -21.33 -10.44
CA THR A 217 17.46 -22.71 -10.72
C THR A 217 16.28 -23.67 -10.68
N GLN A 218 15.39 -23.55 -9.68
CA GLN A 218 14.21 -24.39 -9.58
C GLN A 218 13.23 -24.15 -10.73
N ASN A 219 13.02 -22.91 -11.15
CA ASN A 219 12.17 -22.59 -12.30
C ASN A 219 12.73 -23.21 -13.58
N TYR A 220 14.03 -23.08 -13.83
CA TYR A 220 14.71 -23.72 -14.96
C TYR A 220 14.56 -25.25 -14.94
N GLU A 221 14.74 -25.89 -13.78
CA GLU A 221 14.54 -27.34 -13.66
C GLU A 221 13.08 -27.77 -13.92
N ARG A 222 12.10 -26.97 -13.48
CA ARG A 222 10.67 -27.26 -13.73
C ARG A 222 10.35 -27.16 -15.21
N GLU A 223 10.85 -26.13 -15.89
CA GLU A 223 10.69 -25.96 -17.34
C GLU A 223 11.30 -27.14 -18.11
N LEU A 224 12.54 -27.54 -17.76
CA LEU A 224 13.20 -28.66 -18.40
C LEU A 224 12.44 -29.99 -18.18
N LYS A 225 11.90 -30.20 -16.97
CA LYS A 225 11.05 -31.38 -16.67
C LYS A 225 9.75 -31.34 -17.47
N ALA A 226 9.12 -30.17 -17.59
CA ALA A 226 7.89 -29.99 -18.36
C ALA A 226 8.13 -30.26 -19.86
N GLU A 227 9.22 -29.74 -20.43
CA GLU A 227 9.60 -29.98 -21.83
C GLU A 227 9.86 -31.46 -22.11
N LYS A 228 10.65 -32.13 -21.24
CA LYS A 228 10.90 -33.58 -21.37
C LYS A 228 9.61 -34.39 -21.30
N GLN A 229 8.69 -34.04 -20.40
CA GLN A 229 7.39 -34.70 -20.30
C GLN A 229 6.52 -34.45 -21.52
N ALA A 230 6.48 -33.23 -22.05
CA ALA A 230 5.74 -32.87 -23.25
C ALA A 230 6.28 -33.62 -24.48
N ALA A 231 7.61 -33.67 -24.66
CA ALA A 231 8.26 -34.43 -25.72
C ALA A 231 7.97 -35.93 -25.62
N LEU A 232 7.97 -36.50 -24.41
CA LEU A 232 7.62 -37.91 -24.20
C LEU A 232 6.14 -38.19 -24.51
N ARG A 233 5.23 -37.30 -24.11
CA ARG A 233 3.79 -37.41 -24.42
C ARG A 233 3.54 -37.32 -25.92
N ALA A 234 4.18 -36.38 -26.61
CA ALA A 234 4.10 -36.23 -28.06
C ALA A 234 4.62 -37.50 -28.78
N LYS A 235 5.76 -38.05 -28.36
CA LYS A 235 6.27 -39.32 -28.91
C LYS A 235 5.31 -40.49 -28.69
N LYS A 236 4.73 -40.62 -27.49
CA LYS A 236 3.75 -41.68 -27.20
C LYS A 236 2.48 -41.54 -28.06
N GLN A 237 1.96 -40.32 -28.21
CA GLN A 237 0.80 -40.05 -29.07
C GLN A 237 1.09 -40.36 -30.54
N ALA A 238 2.26 -39.98 -31.06
CA ALA A 238 2.65 -40.29 -32.42
C ALA A 238 2.75 -41.80 -32.68
N ILE A 239 3.27 -42.58 -31.73
CA ILE A 239 3.33 -44.05 -31.85
C ILE A 239 1.93 -44.66 -31.81
N LEU A 240 1.06 -44.22 -30.91
CA LEU A 240 -0.32 -44.71 -30.84
C LEU A 240 -1.10 -44.42 -32.12
N GLN A 241 -0.92 -43.24 -32.71
CA GLN A 241 -1.53 -42.90 -34.00
C GLN A 241 -1.06 -43.84 -35.11
N ARG A 242 0.24 -44.11 -35.20
CA ARG A 242 0.78 -45.08 -36.17
C ARG A 242 0.23 -46.48 -35.97
N GLN A 243 0.12 -46.94 -34.71
CA GLN A 243 -0.48 -48.24 -34.41
C GLN A 243 -1.96 -48.30 -34.81
N GLN A 244 -2.72 -47.22 -34.60
CA GLN A 244 -4.12 -47.16 -35.00
C GLN A 244 -4.29 -47.19 -36.53
N GLU A 245 -3.41 -46.49 -37.26
CA GLU A 245 -3.37 -46.50 -38.72
C GLU A 245 -3.06 -47.90 -39.25
N GLU A 246 -2.06 -48.59 -38.69
CA GLU A 246 -1.72 -49.97 -39.07
C GLU A 246 -2.89 -50.93 -38.81
N VAL A 247 -3.55 -50.85 -37.65
CA VAL A 247 -4.72 -51.69 -37.33
C VAL A 247 -5.89 -51.43 -38.29
N ASN A 248 -6.19 -50.17 -38.59
CA ASN A 248 -7.24 -49.81 -39.55
C ASN A 248 -6.93 -50.34 -40.95
N MET A 249 -5.67 -50.28 -41.38
CA MET A 249 -5.23 -50.80 -42.68
C MET A 249 -5.38 -52.31 -42.76
N LEU A 250 -4.99 -53.04 -41.72
CA LEU A 250 -5.14 -54.50 -41.62
C LEU A 250 -6.62 -54.92 -41.60
N MET A 251 -7.47 -54.19 -40.87
CA MET A 251 -8.92 -54.40 -40.86
C MET A 251 -9.53 -54.27 -42.25
N HIS A 252 -9.18 -53.20 -42.98
CA HIS A 252 -9.66 -53.02 -44.35
C HIS A 252 -9.19 -54.14 -45.28
N GLN A 253 -7.92 -54.56 -45.20
CA GLN A 253 -7.43 -55.70 -45.99
C GLN A 253 -8.16 -57.00 -45.69
N GLN A 254 -8.47 -57.27 -44.42
CA GLN A 254 -9.23 -58.46 -44.04
C GLN A 254 -10.65 -58.41 -44.59
N VAL A 255 -11.37 -57.31 -44.40
CA VAL A 255 -12.75 -57.15 -44.93
C VAL A 255 -12.78 -57.32 -46.45
N THR A 256 -11.82 -56.75 -47.19
CA THR A 256 -11.73 -56.93 -48.64
C THR A 256 -11.45 -58.38 -49.03
N ARG A 257 -10.63 -59.12 -48.27
CA ARG A 257 -10.38 -60.55 -48.51
C ARG A 257 -11.60 -61.44 -48.23
N THR A 258 -12.45 -61.09 -47.26
CA THR A 258 -13.64 -61.89 -46.93
C THR A 258 -14.82 -61.65 -47.88
N LEU A 259 -14.78 -60.60 -48.70
CA LEU A 259 -15.82 -60.24 -49.67
C LEU A 259 -15.55 -60.75 -51.10
N LEU A 260 -14.42 -61.42 -51.32
CA LEU A 260 -14.05 -62.14 -52.56
C LEU A 260 -14.19 -63.65 -52.36
#